data_AF-A0A895AGP4-F1
#
_entry.id   AF-A0A895AGP4-F1
#
_cell.length_a   1.000
_cell.length_b   1.000
_cell.length_c   1.000
_cell.angle_alpha   90.00
_cell.angle_beta   90.00
_cell.angle_gamma   90.00
#
_symmetry.space_group_name_H-M   'P 1'
#
loop_
_entity.id
_entity.type
_entity.pdbx_description
1 polymer ?
#
loop_
_entity_poly.entity_id
_entity_poly.type
_entity_poly.pdbx_seq_one_letter_code
_entity_poly.pdbx_strand_id
1 'polypeptide(L)'
;MSTKPSQSETETETDTEPATTGHQQRRLDDKRARADDRDEAAAQAETEFDGETVELKVFRYDPEIAGKEEPRFDTFTVPFETGMTVLDALIFARDSYDSSLTFRHSCRQAVCGSDAFFVNGSQRLGCQTQIEDLEWPVRVEPLPHSDVVKDLVVEMDHFYDQMESVDPFFDPDDLPDGELEEQRQSRQNRENIKLSTRCIWCGACMSSCNIAAGDNKYLGPAAINKAYRFYMDDREGSEKRQERLEIIEQEHGVWRCQTQFSCTDVCPKDIPLTEHIQELKREAVKENLKFW
;
A
#
# COMPACT_ATOMS: atom_id res chain seq x y z
N MET A 1 -34.93 -78.93 11.17
CA MET A 1 -36.24 -78.30 11.45
C MET A 1 -36.09 -77.57 12.79
N SER A 2 -35.49 -76.39 12.81
CA SER A 2 -36.02 -75.07 12.39
C SER A 2 -37.11 -74.56 13.33
N THR A 3 -36.67 -73.88 14.40
CA THR A 3 -37.35 -72.74 15.06
C THR A 3 -36.49 -72.26 16.23
N LYS A 4 -35.78 -71.15 16.04
CA LYS A 4 -35.29 -70.28 17.13
C LYS A 4 -35.86 -68.88 16.91
N PRO A 5 -36.24 -68.15 17.96
CA PRO A 5 -36.89 -66.86 17.82
C PRO A 5 -35.88 -65.76 17.48
N SER A 6 -36.32 -64.86 16.59
CA SER A 6 -35.66 -63.61 16.22
C SER A 6 -35.58 -62.69 17.44
N GLN A 7 -34.37 -62.24 17.79
CA GLN A 7 -34.13 -61.09 18.64
C GLN A 7 -34.01 -59.87 17.73
N SER A 8 -34.87 -58.87 17.92
CA SER A 8 -34.74 -57.56 17.30
C SER A 8 -33.74 -56.75 18.10
N GLU A 9 -32.53 -56.55 17.56
CA GLU A 9 -31.64 -55.50 18.01
C GLU A 9 -32.05 -54.21 17.31
N THR A 10 -32.47 -53.23 18.10
CA THR A 10 -32.72 -51.85 17.67
C THR A 10 -31.38 -51.12 17.72
N GLU A 11 -30.75 -50.91 16.56
CA GLU A 11 -29.61 -50.00 16.42
C GLU A 11 -30.16 -48.56 16.47
N THR A 12 -29.85 -47.86 17.55
CA THR A 12 -30.12 -46.43 17.68
C THR A 12 -28.93 -45.68 17.05
N GLU A 13 -29.11 -45.12 15.86
CA GLU A 13 -28.19 -44.13 15.29
C GLU A 13 -28.20 -42.88 16.18
N THR A 14 -27.12 -42.66 16.92
CA THR A 14 -26.84 -41.38 17.58
C THR A 14 -26.14 -40.45 16.62
N ASP A 15 -26.93 -39.62 15.94
CA ASP A 15 -26.46 -38.35 15.36
C ASP A 15 -25.83 -37.52 16.49
N THR A 16 -24.51 -37.35 16.43
CA THR A 16 -23.78 -36.50 17.37
C THR A 16 -23.33 -35.26 16.61
N GLU A 17 -24.16 -34.23 16.61
CA GLU A 17 -23.70 -32.87 16.31
C GLU A 17 -22.56 -32.51 17.28
N PRO A 18 -21.46 -31.88 16.83
CA PRO A 18 -20.37 -31.54 17.73
C PRO A 18 -20.86 -30.47 18.72
N ALA A 19 -21.02 -30.87 19.99
CA ALA A 19 -21.40 -29.97 21.07
C ALA A 19 -20.37 -28.83 21.20
N THR A 20 -20.81 -27.60 20.92
CA THR A 20 -20.02 -26.41 21.19
C THR A 20 -19.75 -26.34 22.68
N THR A 21 -18.48 -26.26 23.07
CA THR A 21 -18.11 -26.18 24.49
C THR A 21 -18.69 -24.91 25.12
N GLY A 22 -19.03 -24.93 26.41
CA GLY A 22 -19.57 -23.74 27.09
C GLY A 22 -18.62 -22.51 27.08
N HIS A 23 -17.34 -22.71 26.76
CA HIS A 23 -16.40 -21.62 26.47
C HIS A 23 -16.62 -21.03 25.06
N GLN A 24 -16.81 -21.88 24.05
CA GLN A 24 -17.08 -21.46 22.68
C GLN A 24 -18.43 -20.74 22.56
N GLN A 25 -19.46 -21.20 23.28
CA GLN A 25 -20.76 -20.54 23.30
C GLN A 25 -20.67 -19.14 23.92
N ARG A 26 -20.03 -19.01 25.09
CA ARG A 26 -19.77 -17.70 25.72
C ARG A 26 -19.02 -16.75 24.79
N ARG A 27 -18.02 -17.24 24.06
CA ARG A 27 -17.26 -16.40 23.11
C ARG A 27 -18.12 -15.93 21.93
N LEU A 28 -19.07 -16.75 21.47
CA LEU A 28 -20.01 -16.37 20.42
C LEU A 28 -21.06 -15.37 20.92
N ASP A 29 -21.53 -15.54 22.15
CA ASP A 29 -22.47 -14.63 22.79
C ASP A 29 -21.82 -13.28 23.08
N ASP A 30 -20.57 -13.25 23.58
CA ASP A 30 -19.77 -12.03 23.74
C ASP A 30 -19.53 -11.33 22.39
N LYS A 31 -19.34 -12.11 21.32
CA LYS A 31 -19.17 -11.56 19.96
C LYS A 31 -20.46 -10.95 19.42
N ARG A 32 -21.62 -11.56 19.71
CA ARG A 32 -22.94 -11.04 19.34
C ARG A 32 -23.26 -9.78 20.13
N ALA A 33 -23.06 -9.78 21.44
CA ALA A 33 -23.24 -8.60 22.28
C ALA A 33 -22.37 -7.42 21.79
N ARG A 34 -21.11 -7.66 21.43
CA ARG A 34 -20.25 -6.63 20.82
C ARG A 34 -20.70 -6.17 19.44
N ALA A 35 -21.43 -6.99 18.69
CA ALA A 35 -21.99 -6.59 17.40
C ALA A 35 -23.23 -5.72 17.63
N ASP A 36 -24.10 -6.12 18.56
CA ASP A 36 -25.29 -5.36 18.95
C ASP A 36 -24.90 -3.99 19.56
N ASP A 37 -23.90 -3.96 20.45
CA ASP A 37 -23.34 -2.71 21.01
C ASP A 37 -22.77 -1.79 19.93
N ARG A 38 -22.19 -2.36 18.86
CA ARG A 38 -21.66 -1.60 17.72
C ARG A 38 -22.79 -1.03 16.86
N ASP A 39 -23.83 -1.80 16.60
CA ASP A 39 -24.99 -1.36 15.84
C ASP A 39 -25.74 -0.26 16.61
N GLU A 40 -25.84 -0.37 17.94
CA GLU A 40 -26.38 0.68 18.81
C GLU A 40 -25.49 1.93 18.85
N ALA A 41 -24.16 1.79 18.95
CA ALA A 41 -23.22 2.91 18.90
C ALA A 41 -23.24 3.63 17.54
N ALA A 42 -23.36 2.87 16.45
CA ALA A 42 -23.51 3.40 15.10
C ALA A 42 -24.80 4.23 14.96
N ALA A 43 -25.93 3.69 15.44
CA ALA A 43 -27.22 4.37 15.42
C ALA A 43 -27.22 5.61 16.34
N GLN A 44 -26.56 5.54 17.50
CA GLN A 44 -26.42 6.68 18.41
C GLN A 44 -25.56 7.78 17.78
N ALA A 45 -24.42 7.42 17.18
CA ALA A 45 -23.57 8.36 16.46
C ALA A 45 -24.35 9.06 15.33
N GLU A 46 -25.14 8.34 14.54
CA GLU A 46 -26.00 8.95 13.51
C GLU A 46 -27.04 9.93 14.09
N THR A 47 -27.51 9.73 15.33
CA THR A 47 -28.48 10.63 15.97
C THR A 47 -27.87 11.80 16.76
N GLU A 48 -26.58 11.74 17.13
CA GLU A 48 -25.91 12.78 17.94
C GLU A 48 -25.33 13.93 17.11
N PHE A 49 -25.14 13.77 15.80
CA PHE A 49 -24.57 14.82 14.95
C PHE A 49 -25.63 15.76 14.39
N ASP A 50 -25.69 16.98 14.94
CA ASP A 50 -26.46 18.13 14.41
C ASP A 50 -25.73 18.85 13.24
N GLY A 51 -24.84 18.13 12.54
CA GLY A 51 -23.90 18.68 11.54
C GLY A 51 -23.96 17.96 10.19
N GLU A 52 -23.20 18.46 9.22
CA GLU A 52 -23.05 17.79 7.91
C GLU A 52 -22.29 16.47 8.09
N THR A 53 -22.69 15.44 7.34
CA THR A 53 -22.07 14.11 7.37
C THR A 53 -21.67 13.68 5.96
N VAL A 54 -20.60 12.90 5.87
CA VAL A 54 -20.15 12.28 4.62
C VAL A 54 -20.27 10.76 4.70
N GLU A 55 -20.71 10.13 3.62
CA GLU A 55 -20.68 8.67 3.48
C GLU A 55 -19.30 8.21 3.03
N LEU A 56 -18.67 7.36 3.83
CA LEU A 56 -17.40 6.70 3.55
C LEU A 56 -17.63 5.23 3.20
N LYS A 57 -17.40 4.85 1.94
CA LYS A 57 -17.49 3.47 1.45
C LYS A 57 -16.11 2.84 1.50
N VAL A 58 -15.90 1.91 2.44
CA VAL A 58 -14.57 1.33 2.69
C VAL A 58 -14.55 -0.13 2.27
N PHE A 59 -13.53 -0.50 1.50
CA PHE A 59 -13.25 -1.89 1.17
C PHE A 59 -12.91 -2.69 2.43
N ARG A 60 -13.50 -3.88 2.55
CA ARG A 60 -13.30 -4.78 3.69
C ARG A 60 -13.05 -6.20 3.23
N TYR A 61 -12.11 -6.86 3.90
CA TYR A 61 -11.69 -8.23 3.61
C TYR A 61 -10.92 -8.78 4.81
N ASP A 62 -11.26 -9.98 5.28
CA ASP A 62 -10.53 -10.65 6.35
C ASP A 62 -10.45 -12.16 6.06
N PRO A 63 -9.31 -12.65 5.53
CA PRO A 63 -9.18 -14.06 5.13
C PRO A 63 -9.11 -15.01 6.32
N GLU A 64 -8.86 -14.52 7.53
CA GLU A 64 -8.75 -15.36 8.72
C GLU A 64 -10.11 -15.64 9.38
N ILE A 65 -11.16 -14.94 8.96
CA ILE A 65 -12.50 -15.04 9.55
C ILE A 65 -13.47 -15.64 8.55
N ALA A 66 -13.92 -16.87 8.82
CA ALA A 66 -14.96 -17.53 8.04
C ALA A 66 -16.18 -16.61 7.82
N GLY A 67 -16.59 -16.46 6.56
CA GLY A 67 -17.67 -15.56 6.14
C GLY A 67 -17.27 -14.10 5.91
N LYS A 68 -16.01 -13.74 6.11
CA LYS A 68 -15.41 -12.45 5.71
C LYS A 68 -14.30 -12.60 4.66
N GLU A 69 -14.19 -13.80 4.09
CA GLU A 69 -13.19 -14.18 3.09
C GLU A 69 -13.46 -13.54 1.73
N GLU A 70 -14.67 -13.05 1.46
CA GLU A 70 -15.00 -12.36 0.21
C GLU A 70 -14.90 -10.84 0.38
N PRO A 71 -14.27 -10.12 -0.57
CA PRO A 71 -14.26 -8.67 -0.60
C PRO A 71 -15.66 -8.05 -0.56
N ARG A 72 -15.83 -7.02 0.26
CA ARG A 72 -17.08 -6.26 0.35
C ARG A 72 -16.82 -4.78 0.61
N PHE A 73 -17.87 -3.98 0.55
CA PHE A 73 -17.83 -2.59 0.99
C PHE A 73 -18.77 -2.41 2.18
N ASP A 74 -18.22 -1.85 3.26
CA ASP A 74 -19.02 -1.36 4.38
C ASP A 74 -19.13 0.18 4.22
N THR A 75 -20.31 0.74 4.51
CA THR A 75 -20.54 2.18 4.48
C THR A 75 -20.57 2.73 5.89
N PHE A 76 -19.85 3.82 6.14
CA PHE A 76 -19.85 4.53 7.41
C PHE A 76 -20.31 5.96 7.18
N THR A 77 -21.31 6.41 7.93
CA THR A 77 -21.72 7.82 7.99
C THR A 77 -20.78 8.52 8.97
N VAL A 78 -19.91 9.44 8.53
CA VAL A 78 -18.97 10.12 9.43
C VAL A 78 -19.25 11.63 9.47
N PRO A 79 -19.08 12.30 10.62
CA PRO A 79 -19.26 13.74 10.71
C PRO A 79 -18.24 14.44 9.81
N PHE A 80 -18.70 15.42 9.05
CA PHE A 80 -17.84 16.23 8.20
C PHE A 80 -17.39 17.48 8.96
N GLU A 81 -16.09 17.74 8.93
CA GLU A 81 -15.49 18.97 9.43
C GLU A 81 -14.56 19.55 8.35
N THR A 82 -14.51 20.88 8.23
CA THR A 82 -13.58 21.55 7.30
C THR A 82 -12.13 21.21 7.66
N GLY A 83 -11.34 20.80 6.66
CA GLY A 83 -9.97 20.34 6.85
C GLY A 83 -9.83 18.88 7.33
N MET A 84 -10.94 18.13 7.39
CA MET A 84 -10.92 16.69 7.68
C MET A 84 -10.32 15.91 6.52
N THR A 85 -9.36 15.05 6.83
CA THR A 85 -8.72 14.19 5.83
C THR A 85 -9.39 12.83 5.71
N VAL A 86 -9.11 12.11 4.62
CA VAL A 86 -9.55 10.71 4.45
C VAL A 86 -9.03 9.83 5.59
N LEU A 87 -7.83 10.08 6.10
CA LEU A 87 -7.31 9.35 7.25
C LEU A 87 -8.12 9.63 8.52
N ASP A 88 -8.52 10.87 8.76
CA ASP A 88 -9.34 11.21 9.93
C ASP A 88 -10.71 10.51 9.86
N ALA A 89 -11.31 10.45 8.66
CA ALA A 89 -12.55 9.72 8.42
C ALA A 89 -12.40 8.21 8.67
N LEU A 90 -11.30 7.59 8.22
CA LEU A 90 -11.01 6.18 8.48
C LEU A 90 -10.78 5.88 9.98
N ILE A 91 -10.07 6.78 10.69
CA ILE A 91 -9.85 6.67 12.12
C ILE A 91 -11.18 6.77 12.87
N PHE A 92 -12.04 7.73 12.51
CA PHE A 92 -13.38 7.85 13.08
C PHE A 92 -14.22 6.61 12.81
N ALA A 93 -14.23 6.11 11.56
CA ALA A 93 -14.93 4.88 11.20
C ALA A 93 -14.49 3.68 12.07
N ARG A 94 -13.17 3.52 12.27
CA ARG A 94 -12.62 2.46 13.12
C ARG A 94 -12.98 2.64 14.60
N ASP A 95 -12.80 3.84 15.13
CA ASP A 95 -12.89 4.08 16.58
C ASP A 95 -14.35 4.15 17.05
N SER A 96 -15.27 4.61 16.20
CA SER A 96 -16.69 4.80 16.53
C SER A 96 -17.60 3.67 16.04
N TYR A 97 -17.30 3.02 14.90
CA TYR A 97 -18.20 2.01 14.30
C TYR A 97 -17.63 0.60 14.28
N ASP A 98 -16.37 0.43 13.84
CA ASP A 98 -15.78 -0.91 13.68
C ASP A 98 -14.28 -0.95 13.99
N SER A 99 -13.94 -1.33 15.23
CA SER A 99 -12.55 -1.50 15.65
C SER A 99 -11.78 -2.60 14.90
N SER A 100 -12.45 -3.43 14.10
CA SER A 100 -11.78 -4.40 13.22
C SER A 100 -11.32 -3.81 11.88
N LEU A 101 -11.71 -2.58 11.53
CA LEU A 101 -11.25 -1.88 10.33
C LEU A 101 -9.73 -1.66 10.40
N THR A 102 -9.01 -2.23 9.45
CA THR A 102 -7.54 -2.26 9.45
C THR A 102 -6.95 -1.47 8.29
N PHE A 103 -6.03 -0.55 8.59
CA PHE A 103 -5.29 0.24 7.60
C PHE A 103 -3.95 0.70 8.20
N ARG A 104 -2.96 0.98 7.35
CA ARG A 104 -1.66 1.50 7.77
C ARG A 104 -1.69 3.02 7.83
N HIS A 105 -1.17 3.59 8.91
CA HIS A 105 -0.94 5.04 9.04
C HIS A 105 0.10 5.32 10.12
N SER A 106 0.72 6.52 10.08
CA SER A 106 1.66 6.93 11.14
C SER A 106 1.76 8.45 11.28
N CYS A 107 2.46 9.12 10.34
CA CYS A 107 2.96 10.49 10.59
C CYS A 107 1.90 11.60 10.56
N ARG A 108 0.76 11.38 9.88
CA ARG A 108 -0.32 12.36 9.67
C ARG A 108 0.10 13.68 8.98
N GLN A 109 1.21 13.68 8.24
CA GLN A 109 1.75 14.88 7.59
C GLN A 109 2.43 14.60 6.24
N ALA A 110 2.03 13.51 5.57
CA ALA A 110 2.49 13.15 4.21
C ALA A 110 4.02 12.95 4.06
N VAL A 111 4.65 12.32 5.07
CA VAL A 111 6.10 12.06 5.09
C VAL A 111 6.46 10.57 5.19
N CYS A 112 5.70 9.76 5.94
CA CYS A 112 6.04 8.33 6.13
C CYS A 112 5.65 7.42 4.96
N GLY A 113 4.67 7.83 4.14
CA GLY A 113 4.17 7.03 3.01
C GLY A 113 3.27 5.84 3.35
N SER A 114 3.02 5.57 4.63
CA SER A 114 2.29 4.38 5.09
C SER A 114 0.80 4.33 4.74
N ASP A 115 0.16 5.48 4.51
CA ASP A 115 -1.28 5.64 4.35
C ASP A 115 -1.67 5.97 2.89
N ALA A 116 -0.97 5.34 1.94
CA ALA A 116 -1.37 5.37 0.54
C ALA A 116 -2.56 4.42 0.31
N PHE A 117 -3.64 4.96 -0.24
CA PHE A 117 -4.89 4.26 -0.55
C PHE A 117 -5.32 4.55 -1.97
N PHE A 118 -6.28 3.77 -2.49
CA PHE A 118 -6.99 4.09 -3.71
C PHE A 118 -8.31 4.77 -3.36
N VAL A 119 -8.37 6.08 -3.57
CA VAL A 119 -9.46 6.95 -3.14
C VAL A 119 -10.13 7.56 -4.37
N ASN A 120 -11.42 7.28 -4.56
CA ASN A 120 -12.21 7.76 -5.69
C ASN A 120 -11.51 7.57 -7.06
N GLY A 121 -10.90 6.41 -7.28
CA GLY A 121 -10.27 6.08 -8.56
C GLY A 121 -8.82 6.55 -8.71
N SER A 122 -8.17 7.07 -7.67
CA SER A 122 -6.79 7.54 -7.73
C SER A 122 -5.98 7.17 -6.48
N GLN A 123 -4.69 6.90 -6.64
CA GLN A 123 -3.78 6.67 -5.52
C GLN A 123 -3.51 7.99 -4.79
N ARG A 124 -3.82 8.02 -3.48
CA ARG A 124 -3.66 9.23 -2.66
C ARG A 124 -3.17 8.88 -1.26
N LEU A 125 -2.52 9.82 -0.58
CA LEU A 125 -2.22 9.70 0.84
C LEU A 125 -3.43 10.13 1.67
N GLY A 126 -3.91 9.25 2.54
CA GLY A 126 -5.09 9.48 3.38
C GLY A 126 -4.96 10.74 4.24
N CYS A 127 -3.79 10.98 4.85
CA CYS A 127 -3.53 12.11 5.74
C CYS A 127 -3.32 13.45 5.03
N GLN A 128 -3.24 13.46 3.70
CA GLN A 128 -3.11 14.68 2.90
C GLN A 128 -4.38 14.99 2.13
N THR A 129 -5.17 13.96 1.82
CA THR A 129 -6.37 14.10 0.99
C THR A 129 -7.50 14.64 1.82
N GLN A 130 -7.95 15.85 1.50
CA GLN A 130 -9.10 16.48 2.15
C GLN A 130 -10.39 15.87 1.63
N ILE A 131 -11.34 15.60 2.53
CA ILE A 131 -12.67 15.09 2.16
C ILE A 131 -13.44 16.09 1.31
N GLU A 132 -13.23 17.40 1.55
CA GLU A 132 -13.91 18.48 0.83
C GLU A 132 -13.49 18.58 -0.65
N ASP A 133 -12.31 18.06 -1.01
CA ASP A 133 -11.79 18.07 -2.38
C ASP A 133 -12.28 16.87 -3.22
N LEU A 134 -13.08 15.98 -2.63
CA LEU A 134 -13.51 14.72 -3.23
C LEU A 134 -14.99 14.74 -3.58
N GLU A 135 -15.37 13.99 -4.62
CA GLU A 135 -16.77 13.65 -4.87
C GLU A 135 -17.31 12.70 -3.79
N TRP A 136 -18.54 12.95 -3.33
CA TRP A 136 -19.22 12.13 -2.33
C TRP A 136 -20.23 11.18 -3.00
N PRO A 137 -20.37 9.92 -2.52
CA PRO A 137 -19.71 9.33 -1.36
C PRO A 137 -18.22 9.02 -1.61
N VAL A 138 -17.39 9.15 -0.57
CA VAL A 138 -15.95 8.88 -0.65
C VAL A 138 -15.71 7.38 -0.59
N ARG A 139 -15.12 6.81 -1.65
CA ARG A 139 -14.77 5.40 -1.74
C ARG A 139 -13.27 5.20 -1.48
N VAL A 140 -12.95 4.33 -0.54
CA VAL A 140 -11.58 4.00 -0.13
C VAL A 140 -11.32 2.50 -0.30
N GLU A 141 -10.27 2.19 -1.05
CA GLU A 141 -9.85 0.84 -1.41
C GLU A 141 -8.34 0.65 -1.11
N PRO A 142 -7.88 -0.61 -0.94
CA PRO A 142 -6.46 -0.90 -0.91
C PRO A 142 -5.79 -0.48 -2.22
N LEU A 143 -4.47 -0.28 -2.20
CA LEU A 143 -3.72 0.01 -3.41
C LEU A 143 -3.88 -1.13 -4.45
N PRO A 144 -4.29 -0.83 -5.70
CA PRO A 144 -4.30 -1.80 -6.79
C PRO A 144 -2.93 -2.42 -7.04
N HIS A 145 -2.93 -3.58 -7.69
CA HIS A 145 -1.74 -4.34 -8.14
C HIS A 145 -0.87 -4.87 -7.00
N SER A 146 -1.45 -5.06 -5.82
CA SER A 146 -0.83 -5.73 -4.68
C SER A 146 -1.87 -6.60 -4.00
N ASP A 147 -1.43 -7.75 -3.48
CA ASP A 147 -2.33 -8.66 -2.79
C ASP A 147 -2.81 -8.03 -1.48
N VAL A 148 -4.11 -8.13 -1.22
CA VAL A 148 -4.70 -7.59 0.01
C VAL A 148 -4.46 -8.57 1.15
N VAL A 149 -3.82 -8.11 2.22
CA VAL A 149 -3.63 -8.88 3.45
C VAL A 149 -4.91 -8.82 4.29
N LYS A 150 -5.42 -7.61 4.55
CA LYS A 150 -6.66 -7.36 5.30
C LYS A 150 -7.14 -5.94 5.07
N ASP A 151 -8.44 -5.76 4.78
CA ASP A 151 -9.07 -4.46 4.56
C ASP A 151 -8.23 -3.57 3.60
N LEU A 152 -7.65 -2.46 4.08
CA LEU A 152 -6.86 -1.53 3.27
C LEU A 152 -5.34 -1.81 3.30
N VAL A 153 -4.93 -2.93 3.92
CA VAL A 153 -3.53 -3.35 4.04
C VAL A 153 -3.16 -4.28 2.90
N VAL A 154 -2.16 -3.89 2.11
CA VAL A 154 -1.60 -4.72 1.03
C VAL A 154 -0.25 -5.31 1.40
N GLU A 155 0.13 -6.37 0.70
CA GLU A 155 1.48 -6.94 0.72
C GLU A 155 2.45 -5.95 0.05
N MET A 156 3.62 -5.74 0.65
CA MET A 156 4.64 -4.76 0.23
C MET A 156 6.03 -5.37 0.05
N ASP A 157 6.24 -6.66 0.32
CA ASP A 157 7.55 -7.32 0.22
C ASP A 157 8.11 -7.17 -1.20
N HIS A 158 7.29 -7.42 -2.24
CA HIS A 158 7.73 -7.21 -3.63
C HIS A 158 8.19 -5.76 -3.88
N PHE A 159 7.49 -4.76 -3.33
CA PHE A 159 7.89 -3.36 -3.45
C PHE A 159 9.27 -3.13 -2.83
N TYR A 160 9.51 -3.66 -1.62
CA TYR A 160 10.78 -3.50 -0.93
C TYR A 160 11.92 -4.25 -1.63
N ASP A 161 11.66 -5.46 -2.13
CA ASP A 161 12.63 -6.24 -2.91
C ASP A 161 13.14 -5.45 -4.13
N GLN A 162 12.24 -4.79 -4.87
CA GLN A 162 12.66 -3.93 -6.00
C GLN A 162 13.45 -2.70 -5.56
N MET A 163 13.10 -2.11 -4.42
CA MET A 163 13.84 -0.96 -3.88
C MET A 163 15.25 -1.34 -3.42
N GLU A 164 15.41 -2.55 -2.89
CA GLU A 164 16.70 -3.10 -2.45
C GLU A 164 17.56 -3.59 -3.61
N SER A 165 16.94 -4.14 -4.66
CA SER A 165 17.65 -4.68 -5.84
C SER A 165 18.44 -3.65 -6.62
N VAL A 166 18.21 -2.36 -6.38
CA VAL A 166 18.94 -1.24 -6.99
C VAL A 166 20.02 -0.68 -6.06
N ASP A 167 20.50 -1.45 -5.08
CA ASP A 167 21.53 -1.07 -4.09
C ASP A 167 21.36 0.36 -3.58
N PRO A 168 20.32 0.64 -2.77
CA PRO A 168 19.83 1.98 -2.47
C PRO A 168 20.69 2.82 -1.51
N PHE A 169 22.02 2.67 -1.57
CA PHE A 169 23.04 3.35 -0.78
C PHE A 169 24.06 4.09 -1.66
N PHE A 170 24.79 5.01 -1.03
CA PHE A 170 25.84 5.82 -1.65
C PHE A 170 27.18 5.13 -1.49
N ASP A 171 27.95 4.99 -2.56
CA ASP A 171 29.27 4.34 -2.55
C ASP A 171 30.29 5.14 -3.39
N PRO A 172 31.10 6.03 -2.78
CA PRO A 172 32.12 6.81 -3.49
C PRO A 172 33.42 6.03 -3.70
N ASP A 173 34.17 6.36 -4.76
CA ASP A 173 35.50 5.76 -5.03
C ASP A 173 36.54 6.14 -3.95
N ASP A 174 36.51 7.40 -3.49
CA ASP A 174 37.42 7.94 -2.49
C ASP A 174 36.66 8.69 -1.38
N LEU A 175 37.19 8.62 -0.15
CA LEU A 175 36.72 9.41 0.98
C LEU A 175 37.55 10.69 1.15
N PRO A 176 36.97 11.79 1.68
CA PRO A 176 37.73 12.99 2.01
C PRO A 176 38.89 12.71 2.99
N ASP A 177 40.03 13.37 2.80
CA ASP A 177 41.24 13.17 3.62
C ASP A 177 41.05 13.60 5.09
N GLY A 178 40.19 14.60 5.34
CA GLY A 178 39.93 15.15 6.66
C GLY A 178 38.72 14.51 7.35
N GLU A 179 38.84 14.19 8.65
CA GLU A 179 37.74 13.59 9.44
C GLU A 179 36.44 14.41 9.45
N LEU A 180 36.52 15.73 9.25
CA LEU A 180 35.38 16.65 9.23
C LEU A 180 35.15 17.27 7.84
N GLU A 181 35.81 16.78 6.80
CA GLU A 181 35.60 17.27 5.44
C GLU A 181 34.42 16.54 4.77
N GLU A 182 33.55 17.31 4.11
CA GLU A 182 32.40 16.77 3.38
C GLU A 182 32.76 16.36 1.94
N GLN A 183 32.03 15.39 1.39
CA GLN A 183 32.10 15.07 -0.02
C GLN A 183 31.46 16.21 -0.83
N ARG A 184 32.29 16.94 -1.59
CA ARG A 184 31.84 18.14 -2.31
C ARG A 184 30.85 17.78 -3.41
N GLN A 185 29.78 18.58 -3.52
CA GLN A 185 28.78 18.48 -4.59
C GLN A 185 28.54 19.87 -5.18
N SER A 186 28.43 19.95 -6.52
CA SER A 186 28.03 21.20 -7.16
C SER A 186 26.55 21.51 -6.86
N ARG A 187 26.20 22.80 -6.77
CA ARG A 187 24.79 23.21 -6.62
C ARG A 187 23.91 22.72 -7.76
N GLN A 188 24.46 22.71 -8.98
CA GLN A 188 23.75 22.23 -10.15
C GLN A 188 23.41 20.73 -10.04
N ASN A 189 24.39 19.90 -9.68
CA ASN A 189 24.17 18.46 -9.48
C ASN A 189 23.16 18.19 -8.35
N ARG A 190 23.28 18.93 -7.23
CA ARG A 190 22.33 18.82 -6.11
C ARG A 190 20.89 19.11 -6.54
N GLU A 191 20.68 20.14 -7.37
CA GLU A 191 19.35 20.48 -7.88
C GLU A 191 18.84 19.44 -8.88
N ASN A 192 19.71 18.88 -9.74
CA ASN A 192 19.33 17.80 -10.68
C ASN A 192 18.75 16.58 -9.94
N ILE A 193 19.37 16.13 -8.85
CA ILE A 193 18.90 14.96 -8.09
C ILE A 193 17.88 15.30 -6.98
N LYS A 194 17.50 16.56 -6.82
CA LYS A 194 16.73 17.03 -5.66
C LYS A 194 15.37 16.39 -5.51
N LEU A 195 14.65 16.22 -6.60
CA LEU A 195 13.31 15.65 -6.56
C LEU A 195 13.37 14.15 -6.34
N SER A 196 14.33 13.45 -6.92
CA SER A 196 14.48 12.00 -6.73
C SER A 196 14.76 11.63 -5.27
N THR A 197 15.42 12.51 -4.48
CA THR A 197 15.65 12.30 -3.04
C THR A 197 14.39 12.40 -2.17
N ARG A 198 13.25 12.85 -2.72
CA ARG A 198 12.01 13.07 -1.95
C ARG A 198 11.11 11.84 -1.85
N CYS A 199 11.47 10.73 -2.49
CA CYS A 199 10.66 9.52 -2.47
C CYS A 199 10.46 9.00 -1.04
N ILE A 200 9.21 8.85 -0.62
CA ILE A 200 8.80 8.39 0.72
C ILE A 200 8.37 6.92 0.73
N TRP A 201 8.61 6.18 -0.36
CA TRP A 201 8.36 4.74 -0.45
C TRP A 201 6.89 4.33 -0.19
N CYS A 202 5.95 5.19 -0.63
CA CYS A 202 4.52 4.98 -0.40
C CYS A 202 3.85 3.96 -1.34
N GLY A 203 4.55 3.44 -2.36
CA GLY A 203 3.99 2.47 -3.31
C GLY A 203 2.98 3.02 -4.33
N ALA A 204 2.49 4.25 -4.20
CA ALA A 204 1.46 4.82 -5.08
C ALA A 204 1.80 4.70 -6.59
N CYS A 205 3.05 4.98 -6.96
CA CYS A 205 3.49 4.90 -8.36
C CYS A 205 3.60 3.47 -8.90
N MET A 206 3.87 2.48 -8.04
CA MET A 206 3.83 1.07 -8.43
C MET A 206 2.38 0.64 -8.65
N SER A 207 1.51 1.00 -7.70
CA SER A 207 0.09 0.72 -7.77
C SER A 207 -0.60 1.36 -8.99
N SER A 208 -0.20 2.56 -9.43
CA SER A 208 -0.78 3.19 -10.62
C SER A 208 -0.20 2.70 -11.96
N CYS A 209 0.86 1.89 -11.95
CA CYS A 209 1.54 1.47 -13.17
C CYS A 209 1.02 0.12 -13.66
N ASN A 210 0.32 0.10 -14.80
CA ASN A 210 -0.18 -1.13 -15.42
C ASN A 210 0.92 -2.10 -15.85
N ILE A 211 2.16 -1.62 -16.03
CA ILE A 211 3.31 -2.48 -16.33
C ILE A 211 3.81 -3.18 -15.07
N ALA A 212 3.77 -2.51 -13.91
CA ALA A 212 4.11 -3.10 -12.63
C ALA A 212 3.07 -4.15 -12.19
N ALA A 213 1.83 -4.02 -12.64
CA ALA A 213 0.74 -4.99 -12.43
C ALA A 213 0.93 -6.35 -13.10
N GLY A 214 1.96 -6.50 -13.94
CA GLY A 214 2.16 -7.67 -14.80
C GLY A 214 2.74 -8.87 -14.07
N ASP A 215 3.90 -9.33 -14.51
CA ASP A 215 4.55 -10.54 -14.02
C ASP A 215 5.41 -10.34 -12.77
N ASN A 216 5.29 -9.18 -12.10
CA ASN A 216 6.10 -8.77 -10.95
C ASN A 216 7.62 -8.85 -11.21
N LYS A 217 8.06 -8.69 -12.46
CA LYS A 217 9.50 -8.64 -12.78
C LYS A 217 10.01 -7.23 -13.03
N TYR A 218 9.12 -6.32 -13.43
CA TYR A 218 9.50 -4.93 -13.70
C TYR A 218 10.01 -4.25 -12.43
N LEU A 219 11.22 -3.66 -12.48
CA LEU A 219 11.81 -2.89 -11.37
C LEU A 219 10.85 -1.84 -10.82
N GLY A 220 10.11 -1.20 -11.71
CA GLY A 220 9.09 -0.25 -11.32
C GLY A 220 9.58 1.18 -11.10
N PRO A 221 8.69 2.17 -11.15
CA PRO A 221 9.04 3.59 -11.09
C PRO A 221 9.75 4.01 -9.79
N ALA A 222 9.41 3.44 -8.64
CA ALA A 222 10.02 3.81 -7.36
C ALA A 222 11.50 3.40 -7.30
N ALA A 223 11.80 2.14 -7.63
CA ALA A 223 13.16 1.60 -7.63
C ALA A 223 14.03 2.31 -8.67
N ILE A 224 13.51 2.49 -9.89
CA ILE A 224 14.25 3.21 -10.94
C ILE A 224 14.54 4.66 -10.53
N ASN A 225 13.62 5.35 -9.87
CA ASN A 225 13.88 6.70 -9.33
C ASN A 225 14.94 6.68 -8.21
N LYS A 226 14.95 5.65 -7.37
CA LYS A 226 15.98 5.48 -6.34
C LYS A 226 17.35 5.25 -6.97
N ALA A 227 17.40 4.47 -8.04
CA ALA A 227 18.62 4.24 -8.81
C ALA A 227 19.08 5.52 -9.52
N TYR A 228 18.16 6.28 -10.12
CA TYR A 228 18.41 7.61 -10.71
C TYR A 228 19.08 8.56 -9.71
N ARG A 229 18.59 8.61 -8.47
CA ARG A 229 19.15 9.46 -7.40
C ARG A 229 20.65 9.24 -7.19
N PHE A 230 21.13 8.01 -7.30
CA PHE A 230 22.54 7.68 -7.08
C PHE A 230 23.33 7.78 -8.38
N TYR A 231 22.81 7.22 -9.48
CA TYR A 231 23.46 7.26 -10.79
C TYR A 231 23.77 8.69 -11.25
N MET A 232 22.87 9.64 -10.98
CA MET A 232 23.01 11.05 -11.35
C MET A 232 23.73 11.89 -10.27
N ASP A 233 24.13 11.32 -9.14
CA ASP A 233 24.92 12.04 -8.12
C ASP A 233 26.39 12.04 -8.55
N ASP A 234 26.98 13.23 -8.75
CA ASP A 234 28.37 13.34 -9.22
C ASP A 234 29.38 12.74 -8.23
N ARG A 235 28.97 12.51 -6.98
CA ARG A 235 29.80 11.92 -5.94
C ARG A 235 29.81 10.40 -5.94
N GLU A 236 28.89 9.76 -6.67
CA GLU A 236 28.82 8.30 -6.75
C GLU A 236 30.07 7.77 -7.47
N GLY A 237 30.69 6.73 -6.89
CA GLY A 237 31.85 6.07 -7.44
C GLY A 237 31.59 5.55 -8.84
N SER A 238 32.62 5.55 -9.67
CA SER A 238 32.53 5.17 -11.08
C SER A 238 32.14 3.70 -11.26
N GLU A 239 32.69 2.80 -10.44
CA GLU A 239 32.36 1.38 -10.44
C GLU A 239 30.90 1.15 -10.02
N LYS A 240 30.48 1.74 -8.88
CA LYS A 240 29.09 1.60 -8.40
C LYS A 240 28.07 2.17 -9.37
N ARG A 241 28.40 3.30 -10.03
CA ARG A 241 27.57 3.91 -11.06
C ARG A 241 27.35 2.96 -12.24
N GLN A 242 28.40 2.26 -12.66
CA GLN A 242 28.33 1.29 -13.75
C GLN A 242 27.49 0.06 -13.36
N GLU A 243 27.75 -0.55 -12.21
CA GLU A 243 26.94 -1.67 -11.69
C GLU A 243 25.45 -1.31 -11.63
N ARG A 244 25.15 -0.10 -11.19
CA ARG A 244 23.78 0.41 -11.12
C ARG A 244 23.14 0.54 -12.50
N LEU A 245 23.88 1.01 -13.49
CA LEU A 245 23.38 1.10 -14.85
C LEU A 245 23.08 -0.29 -15.43
N GLU A 246 23.95 -1.27 -15.16
CA GLU A 246 23.77 -2.67 -15.57
C GLU A 246 22.49 -3.29 -14.98
N ILE A 247 22.14 -2.98 -13.74
CA ILE A 247 20.87 -3.39 -13.13
C ILE A 247 19.69 -2.72 -13.83
N ILE A 248 19.79 -1.41 -14.09
CA ILE A 248 18.72 -0.60 -14.67
C ILE A 248 18.46 -0.97 -16.14
N GLU A 249 19.49 -1.36 -16.90
CA GLU A 249 19.37 -1.66 -18.34
C GLU A 249 18.90 -3.09 -18.65
N GLN A 250 18.69 -3.93 -17.62
CA GLN A 250 18.15 -5.27 -17.82
C GLN A 250 16.78 -5.22 -18.52
N GLU A 251 16.36 -6.35 -19.10
CA GLU A 251 15.09 -6.46 -19.82
C GLU A 251 13.89 -5.96 -19.00
N HIS A 252 13.91 -6.22 -17.69
CA HIS A 252 12.87 -5.82 -16.75
C HIS A 252 13.19 -4.51 -16.00
N GLY A 253 14.21 -3.78 -16.40
CA GLY A 253 14.52 -2.44 -15.89
C GLY A 253 13.82 -1.35 -16.70
N VAL A 254 14.55 -0.32 -17.14
CA VAL A 254 13.96 0.87 -17.78
C VAL A 254 13.17 0.54 -19.06
N TRP A 255 13.52 -0.53 -19.77
CA TRP A 255 12.93 -0.88 -21.06
C TRP A 255 11.47 -1.31 -20.99
N ARG A 256 10.99 -1.79 -19.85
CA ARG A 256 9.55 -2.11 -19.66
C ARG A 256 8.68 -0.87 -19.55
N CYS A 257 9.23 0.28 -19.15
CA CYS A 257 8.46 1.50 -19.04
C CYS A 257 7.90 1.94 -20.40
N GLN A 258 6.56 1.95 -20.50
CA GLN A 258 5.81 2.41 -21.68
C GLN A 258 5.42 3.89 -21.63
N THR A 259 5.98 4.67 -20.69
CA THR A 259 5.79 6.13 -20.64
C THR A 259 4.32 6.54 -20.49
N GLN A 260 3.58 5.84 -19.62
CA GLN A 260 2.15 6.08 -19.37
C GLN A 260 1.85 7.29 -18.48
N PHE A 261 2.88 7.88 -17.85
CA PHE A 261 2.81 9.03 -16.93
C PHE A 261 2.02 8.84 -15.62
N SER A 262 1.21 7.79 -15.49
CA SER A 262 0.42 7.52 -14.27
C SER A 262 1.22 7.50 -12.97
N CYS A 263 2.49 7.07 -13.02
CA CYS A 263 3.38 7.08 -11.85
C CYS A 263 3.72 8.51 -11.40
N THR A 264 3.96 9.42 -12.35
CA THR A 264 4.25 10.83 -12.09
C THR A 264 3.00 11.52 -11.53
N ASP A 265 1.85 11.29 -12.15
CA ASP A 265 0.60 11.98 -11.82
C ASP A 265 0.11 11.68 -10.39
N VAL A 266 0.36 10.46 -9.89
CA VAL A 266 -0.05 10.05 -8.54
C VAL A 266 1.01 10.30 -7.47
N CYS A 267 2.21 10.78 -7.84
CA CYS A 267 3.29 10.92 -6.88
C CYS A 267 2.97 12.05 -5.89
N PRO A 268 2.77 11.78 -4.59
CA PRO A 268 2.39 12.81 -3.61
C PRO A 268 3.54 13.78 -3.27
N LYS A 269 4.72 13.54 -3.84
CA LYS A 269 5.94 14.34 -3.65
C LYS A 269 6.39 15.05 -4.91
N ASP A 270 5.56 15.05 -5.95
CA ASP A 270 5.79 15.74 -7.23
C ASP A 270 7.11 15.32 -7.91
N ILE A 271 7.46 14.04 -7.80
CA ILE A 271 8.67 13.50 -8.41
C ILE A 271 8.36 13.21 -9.88
N PRO A 272 9.14 13.74 -10.84
CA PRO A 272 8.93 13.50 -12.27
C PRO A 272 9.47 12.11 -12.66
N LEU A 273 8.85 11.04 -12.12
CA LEU A 273 9.31 9.66 -12.23
C LEU A 273 9.50 9.23 -13.68
N THR A 274 8.56 9.60 -14.55
CA THR A 274 8.65 9.29 -15.98
C THR A 274 9.85 9.96 -16.64
N GLU A 275 10.19 11.19 -16.27
CA GLU A 275 11.35 11.89 -16.80
C GLU A 275 12.66 11.24 -16.34
N HIS A 276 12.76 10.90 -15.05
CA HIS A 276 13.93 10.19 -14.50
C HIS A 276 14.17 8.85 -15.21
N ILE A 277 13.11 8.08 -15.48
CA ILE A 277 13.21 6.83 -16.24
C ILE A 277 13.71 7.09 -17.67
N GLN A 278 13.21 8.14 -18.33
CA GLN A 278 13.64 8.48 -19.69
C GLN A 278 15.08 8.99 -19.75
N GLU A 279 15.54 9.71 -18.73
CA GLU A 279 16.94 10.11 -18.60
C GLU A 279 17.85 8.87 -18.46
N LEU A 280 17.51 7.92 -17.59
CA LEU A 280 18.27 6.67 -17.49
C LEU A 280 18.29 5.86 -18.78
N LYS A 281 17.18 5.82 -19.54
CA LYS A 281 17.19 5.23 -20.88
C LYS A 281 18.21 5.90 -21.80
N ARG A 282 18.31 7.24 -21.78
CA ARG A 282 19.30 7.96 -22.59
C ARG A 282 20.72 7.64 -22.16
N GLU A 283 20.96 7.56 -20.86
CA GLU A 283 22.27 7.22 -20.31
C GLU A 283 22.69 5.78 -20.66
N ALA A 284 21.79 4.82 -20.55
CA ALA A 284 22.01 3.43 -21.00
C ALA A 284 22.34 3.36 -22.51
N VAL A 285 21.62 4.12 -23.35
CA VAL A 285 21.95 4.18 -24.79
C VAL A 285 23.32 4.81 -25.04
N LYS A 286 23.66 5.92 -24.36
CA LYS A 286 24.96 6.59 -24.51
C LYS A 286 26.10 5.65 -24.16
N GLU A 287 25.98 4.90 -23.06
CA GLU A 287 27.02 3.97 -22.63
C GLU A 287 27.24 2.87 -23.67
N ASN A 288 26.15 2.27 -24.16
CA ASN A 288 26.22 1.23 -25.19
C ASN A 288 26.75 1.74 -26.55
N LEU A 289 26.59 3.03 -26.85
CA LEU A 289 27.13 3.65 -28.06
C LEU A 289 28.62 4.03 -27.96
N LYS A 290 29.17 4.28 -26.75
CA LYS A 290 30.61 4.56 -26.59
C LYS A 290 31.50 3.39 -27.02
N PHE A 291 30.93 2.19 -27.06
CA PHE A 291 31.61 0.96 -27.46
C PHE A 291 31.55 0.70 -28.98
N TRP A 292 30.81 1.52 -29.76
CA TRP A 292 30.71 1.44 -31.22
C TRP A 292 31.56 2.50 -31.95
#